data_AF-A0A922ZD77-F1
#
_entry.id   AF-A0A922ZD77-F1
#
_cell.length_a   1.000
_cell.length_b   1.000
_cell.length_c   1.000
_cell.angle_alpha   90.00
_cell.angle_beta   90.00
_cell.angle_gamma   90.00
#
_symmetry.space_group_name_H-M   'P 1'
#
loop_
_entity.id
_entity.type
_entity.pdbx_description
1 polymer ?
#
loop_
_entity_poly.entity_id
_entity_poly.type
_entity_poly.pdbx_seq_one_letter_code
_entity_poly.pdbx_strand_id
1 'polypeptide(L)'
;MKYTALLLLLFATSLTVLAQVPVKKDLMEMYDKYPLPPANSKEASSKVVTIDETGTSKCSAEKLFSQIDLELKNFEAEYTKQPKPTAADMPTGLSPDDMKKMSDPEMRKKMKSMSKEEKMKMAMEMMKSMPANGSAVQMDPPPIRAALDEWQKIYNDTQNEFQRSVALQQEEIKLAEEYQNGHADIAKWETEEITKLPRISSGEMSAPDPAKVKMVRLKSADKHITQADKRLEQIKTRLRTATDYAKKRYSVFYRKLIAADYALDSKNFSTKKILSDAQMLIYKNLITQVEQSRNAWEESAKWQINRTTIEKEKVE
;
A
#
# COMPACT_ATOMS: atom_id res chain seq x y z
N MET A 1 -2.49 19.11 1.38
CA MET A 1 -1.09 18.67 1.62
C MET A 1 -0.93 18.02 3.00
N LYS A 2 -1.38 16.77 3.20
CA LYS A 2 -1.15 16.00 4.44
C LYS A 2 -0.78 14.51 4.21
N TYR A 3 -0.59 14.08 2.96
CA TYR A 3 -0.48 12.66 2.62
C TYR A 3 0.90 12.19 2.15
N THR A 4 1.89 13.08 2.06
CA THR A 4 3.26 12.76 1.62
C THR A 4 4.13 12.13 2.72
N ALA A 5 3.66 12.08 3.97
CA ALA A 5 4.47 11.60 5.10
C ALA A 5 4.29 10.10 5.43
N LEU A 6 3.26 9.41 4.89
CA LEU A 6 2.96 8.03 5.32
C LEU A 6 3.74 6.95 4.55
N LEU A 7 4.23 7.25 3.33
CA LEU A 7 4.94 6.29 2.49
C LEU A 7 6.40 6.05 2.91
N LEU A 8 6.99 6.96 3.70
CA LEU A 8 8.38 6.91 4.15
C LEU A 8 8.61 6.06 5.42
N LEU A 9 7.54 5.54 6.04
CA LEU A 9 7.61 4.85 7.33
C LEU A 9 7.56 3.32 7.25
N LEU A 10 7.57 2.74 6.05
CA LEU A 10 7.53 1.28 5.87
C LEU A 10 8.87 0.57 6.14
N PHE A 11 9.93 1.34 6.34
CA PHE A 11 11.29 0.81 6.36
C PHE A 11 12.05 1.08 7.68
N ALA A 12 11.43 1.72 8.67
CA ALA A 12 12.09 2.18 9.90
C ALA A 12 11.63 1.47 11.19
N THR A 13 10.60 0.62 11.13
CA THR A 13 10.05 -0.07 12.32
C THR A 13 10.34 -1.58 12.30
N SER A 14 11.61 -1.96 12.15
CA SER A 14 12.08 -3.32 12.45
C SER A 14 12.69 -3.40 13.86
N LEU A 15 12.14 -2.64 14.81
CA LEU A 15 12.54 -2.69 16.21
C LEU A 15 11.60 -3.66 16.94
N THR A 16 12.15 -4.83 17.25
CA THR A 16 11.73 -5.75 18.32
C THR A 16 10.30 -6.34 18.25
N VAL A 17 9.85 -6.79 17.07
CA VAL A 17 8.71 -7.73 17.02
C VAL A 17 9.26 -9.16 17.09
N LEU A 18 8.89 -9.87 18.16
CA LEU A 18 9.23 -11.28 18.40
C LEU A 18 8.68 -12.15 17.24
N ALA A 19 9.40 -13.22 16.86
CA ALA A 19 9.08 -14.07 15.70
C ALA A 19 7.65 -14.65 15.76
N GLN A 20 6.74 -14.17 14.91
CA GLN A 20 5.43 -14.78 14.73
C GLN A 20 5.51 -15.94 13.74
N VAL A 21 4.55 -16.86 13.79
CA VAL A 21 4.43 -17.99 12.87
C VAL A 21 3.74 -17.49 11.58
N PRO A 22 4.21 -17.84 10.39
CA PRO A 22 3.47 -17.49 9.17
C PRO A 22 2.03 -18.02 9.21
N VAL A 23 1.07 -17.19 8.82
CA VAL A 23 -0.35 -17.56 8.73
C VAL A 23 -0.56 -18.49 7.52
N LYS A 24 -1.31 -19.59 7.66
CA LYS A 24 -1.60 -20.55 6.58
C LYS A 24 -2.68 -20.03 5.62
N LYS A 25 -2.47 -18.83 5.05
CA LYS A 25 -3.37 -18.19 4.10
C LYS A 25 -2.60 -17.74 2.86
N ASP A 26 -3.14 -18.07 1.69
CA ASP A 26 -2.58 -17.59 0.43
C ASP A 26 -2.96 -16.12 0.21
N LEU A 27 -1.98 -15.22 0.33
CA LEU A 27 -2.23 -13.81 -0.01
C LEU A 27 -2.32 -13.60 -1.52
N MET A 28 -1.84 -14.53 -2.36
CA MET A 28 -1.93 -14.40 -3.81
C MET A 28 -3.37 -14.47 -4.30
N GLU A 29 -4.23 -15.26 -3.64
CA GLU A 29 -5.66 -15.28 -3.94
C GLU A 29 -6.34 -13.93 -3.64
N MET A 30 -5.84 -13.17 -2.66
CA MET A 30 -6.41 -11.87 -2.32
C MET A 30 -6.16 -10.80 -3.38
N TYR A 31 -5.06 -10.92 -4.15
CA TYR A 31 -4.79 -10.04 -5.29
C TYR A 31 -5.86 -10.15 -6.39
N ASP A 32 -6.59 -11.27 -6.46
CA ASP A 32 -7.65 -11.49 -7.43
C ASP A 32 -9.04 -11.05 -6.95
N LYS A 33 -9.15 -10.67 -5.65
CA LYS A 33 -10.44 -10.41 -5.00
C LYS A 33 -10.76 -8.93 -4.80
N TYR A 34 -9.76 -8.06 -4.77
CA TYR A 34 -10.03 -6.64 -4.54
C TYR A 34 -10.59 -5.99 -5.82
N PRO A 35 -11.56 -5.06 -5.70
CA PRO A 35 -12.08 -4.33 -6.84
C PRO A 35 -10.97 -3.60 -7.59
N LEU A 36 -10.84 -3.84 -8.89
CA LEU A 36 -9.93 -3.08 -9.75
C LEU A 36 -10.38 -1.62 -9.89
N PRO A 37 -9.49 -0.69 -10.29
CA PRO A 37 -9.87 0.68 -10.56
C PRO A 37 -11.04 0.76 -11.57
N PRO A 38 -11.95 1.74 -11.41
CA PRO A 38 -13.10 1.88 -12.29
C PRO A 38 -12.66 2.12 -13.75
N ALA A 39 -13.51 1.75 -14.70
CA ALA A 39 -13.25 2.02 -16.12
C ALA A 39 -13.19 3.51 -16.41
N ASN A 40 -14.01 4.31 -15.74
CA ASN A 40 -14.08 5.76 -15.85
C ASN A 40 -14.82 6.37 -14.65
N SER A 41 -14.82 7.69 -14.55
CA SER A 41 -15.45 8.45 -13.47
C SER A 41 -16.95 8.20 -13.37
N LYS A 42 -17.63 7.90 -14.49
CA LYS A 42 -19.06 7.59 -14.52
C LYS A 42 -19.37 6.23 -13.87
N GLU A 43 -18.57 5.21 -14.17
CA GLU A 43 -18.67 3.94 -13.44
C GLU A 43 -18.40 4.16 -11.95
N ALA A 44 -17.35 4.92 -11.64
CA ALA A 44 -16.98 5.23 -10.27
C ALA A 44 -18.18 5.79 -9.50
N SER A 45 -18.76 6.88 -10.00
CA SER A 45 -19.89 7.53 -9.34
C SER A 45 -21.10 6.62 -9.18
N SER A 46 -21.40 5.79 -10.18
CA SER A 46 -22.55 4.86 -10.12
C SER A 46 -22.47 3.81 -9.01
N LYS A 47 -21.25 3.46 -8.53
CA LYS A 47 -21.05 2.40 -7.54
C LYS A 47 -20.71 2.91 -6.14
N VAL A 48 -20.12 4.10 -6.03
CA VAL A 48 -19.62 4.61 -4.73
C VAL A 48 -20.35 5.85 -4.24
N VAL A 49 -21.27 6.41 -5.03
CA VAL A 49 -22.07 7.56 -4.61
C VAL A 49 -23.43 7.09 -4.12
N THR A 50 -23.77 7.50 -2.91
CA THR A 50 -25.10 7.36 -2.33
C THR A 50 -25.67 8.75 -2.08
N ILE A 51 -26.93 8.97 -2.44
CA ILE A 51 -27.66 10.19 -2.13
C ILE A 51 -28.46 9.91 -0.86
N ASP A 52 -28.26 10.69 0.19
CA ASP A 52 -29.06 10.58 1.41
C ASP A 52 -30.44 11.23 1.26
N GLU A 53 -31.29 11.07 2.27
CA GLU A 53 -32.67 11.61 2.30
C GLU A 53 -32.72 13.14 2.20
N THR A 54 -31.61 13.83 2.51
CA THR A 54 -31.48 15.30 2.39
C THR A 54 -31.04 15.74 0.99
N GLY A 55 -30.79 14.80 0.08
CA GLY A 55 -30.27 15.06 -1.25
C GLY A 55 -28.75 15.28 -1.29
N THR A 56 -28.05 15.09 -0.17
CA THR A 56 -26.60 15.23 -0.08
C THR A 56 -25.92 13.98 -0.64
N SER A 57 -24.95 14.18 -1.53
CA SER A 57 -24.18 13.09 -2.13
C SER A 57 -23.01 12.70 -1.24
N LYS A 58 -22.99 11.47 -0.75
CA LYS A 58 -21.84 10.86 -0.05
C LYS A 58 -21.08 9.97 -1.02
N CYS A 59 -19.77 10.18 -1.12
CA CYS A 59 -18.85 9.34 -1.90
C CYS A 59 -18.09 8.41 -0.95
N SER A 60 -18.28 7.09 -1.07
CA SER A 60 -17.55 6.11 -0.27
C SER A 60 -17.48 4.75 -0.97
N ALA A 61 -16.27 4.22 -1.09
CA ALA A 61 -16.02 2.89 -1.64
C ALA A 61 -16.07 1.78 -0.55
N GLU A 62 -16.42 2.10 0.69
CA GLU A 62 -16.38 1.16 1.83
C GLU A 62 -17.16 -0.14 1.56
N LYS A 63 -18.40 -0.04 1.06
CA LYS A 63 -19.22 -1.22 0.75
C LYS A 63 -18.59 -2.09 -0.34
N LEU A 64 -18.01 -1.45 -1.36
CA LEU A 64 -17.37 -2.13 -2.49
C LEU A 64 -16.12 -2.92 -2.06
N PHE A 65 -15.38 -2.41 -1.07
CA PHE A 65 -14.15 -3.03 -0.55
C PHE A 65 -14.36 -3.87 0.72
N SER A 66 -15.58 -3.90 1.27
CA SER A 66 -15.89 -4.55 2.55
C SER A 66 -15.42 -6.01 2.66
N GLN A 67 -15.55 -6.80 1.60
CA GLN A 67 -15.11 -8.19 1.59
C GLN A 67 -13.59 -8.33 1.71
N ILE A 68 -12.83 -7.58 0.91
CA ILE A 68 -11.36 -7.64 0.99
C ILE A 68 -10.87 -7.05 2.32
N ASP A 69 -11.51 -5.99 2.82
CA ASP A 69 -11.20 -5.43 4.14
C ASP A 69 -11.39 -6.45 5.26
N LEU A 70 -12.46 -7.23 5.21
CA LEU A 70 -12.69 -8.31 6.17
C LEU A 70 -11.61 -9.40 6.04
N GLU A 71 -11.23 -9.78 4.82
CA GLU A 71 -10.18 -10.79 4.60
C GLU A 71 -8.80 -10.35 5.10
N LEU A 72 -8.45 -9.06 4.91
CA LEU A 72 -7.22 -8.44 5.39
C LEU A 72 -7.23 -8.33 6.92
N LYS A 73 -8.32 -7.82 7.52
CA LYS A 73 -8.49 -7.74 8.98
C LYS A 73 -8.41 -9.11 9.64
N ASN A 74 -9.01 -10.13 9.02
CA ASN A 74 -8.95 -11.50 9.53
C ASN A 74 -7.52 -12.05 9.49
N PHE A 75 -6.78 -11.78 8.40
CA PHE A 75 -5.37 -12.16 8.30
C PHE A 75 -4.52 -11.47 9.38
N GLU A 76 -4.68 -10.16 9.56
CA GLU A 76 -3.95 -9.41 10.61
C GLU A 76 -4.33 -9.87 12.01
N ALA A 77 -5.60 -10.15 12.26
CA ALA A 77 -6.06 -10.71 13.53
C ALA A 77 -5.46 -12.09 13.79
N GLU A 78 -5.37 -12.96 12.78
CA GLU A 78 -4.73 -14.26 12.90
C GLU A 78 -3.23 -14.12 13.18
N TYR A 79 -2.55 -13.24 12.45
CA TYR A 79 -1.14 -12.92 12.64
C TYR A 79 -0.84 -12.39 14.06
N THR A 80 -1.68 -11.50 14.57
CA THR A 80 -1.52 -10.88 15.90
C THR A 80 -1.92 -11.77 17.07
N LYS A 81 -2.84 -12.73 16.87
CA LYS A 81 -3.29 -13.69 17.90
C LYS A 81 -2.27 -14.78 18.22
N GLN A 82 -1.27 -14.98 17.37
CA GLN A 82 -0.32 -16.06 17.58
C GLN A 82 0.52 -15.85 18.84
N PRO A 83 0.88 -16.94 19.54
CA PRO A 83 1.66 -16.87 20.76
C PRO A 83 2.96 -16.12 20.49
N LYS A 84 3.17 -15.05 21.25
CA LYS A 84 4.45 -14.34 21.24
C LYS A 84 5.51 -15.32 21.76
N PRO A 85 6.64 -15.50 21.06
CA PRO A 85 7.76 -16.29 21.55
C PRO A 85 8.10 -15.90 22.98
N THR A 86 8.24 -16.88 23.84
CA THR A 86 8.69 -16.70 25.21
C THR A 86 10.22 -16.55 25.22
N ALA A 87 10.80 -16.10 26.34
CA ALA A 87 12.25 -16.01 26.47
C ALA A 87 12.96 -17.38 26.30
N ALA A 88 12.22 -18.50 26.47
CA ALA A 88 12.71 -19.86 26.21
C ALA A 88 12.79 -20.22 24.72
N ASP A 89 12.13 -19.45 23.84
CA ASP A 89 12.13 -19.62 22.39
C ASP A 89 13.19 -18.75 21.69
N MET A 90 13.91 -17.91 22.46
CA MET A 90 15.08 -17.19 21.96
C MET A 90 16.25 -18.16 21.78
N PRO A 91 17.06 -18.03 20.72
CA PRO A 91 18.19 -18.92 20.51
C PRO A 91 19.16 -18.80 21.70
N THR A 92 19.26 -19.87 22.50
CA THR A 92 20.24 -20.06 23.59
C THR A 92 21.65 -20.35 23.02
N GLY A 93 22.02 -19.67 21.95
CA GLY A 93 23.24 -19.93 21.17
C GLY A 93 24.24 -18.77 21.12
N LEU A 94 23.98 -17.64 21.78
CA LEU A 94 25.01 -16.62 21.95
C LEU A 94 25.81 -16.95 23.20
N SER A 95 27.13 -17.10 23.03
CA SER A 95 28.06 -17.10 24.14
C SER A 95 27.80 -15.87 25.02
N PRO A 96 27.91 -15.96 26.37
CA PRO A 96 27.88 -14.80 27.25
C PRO A 96 28.77 -13.63 26.79
N ASP A 97 29.85 -13.93 26.07
CA ASP A 97 30.76 -12.93 25.48
C ASP A 97 30.17 -12.21 24.27
N ASP A 98 29.37 -12.88 23.44
CA ASP A 98 28.71 -12.28 22.28
C ASP A 98 27.51 -11.43 22.69
N MET A 99 26.79 -11.85 23.74
CA MET A 99 25.79 -11.00 24.39
C MET A 99 26.43 -9.75 24.99
N LYS A 100 27.62 -9.85 25.59
CA LYS A 100 28.39 -8.70 26.10
C LYS A 100 28.78 -7.74 24.98
N LYS A 101 29.27 -8.27 23.84
CA LYS A 101 29.62 -7.46 22.65
C LYS A 101 28.42 -6.77 22.00
N MET A 102 27.23 -7.37 22.00
CA MET A 102 26.01 -6.69 21.49
C MET A 102 25.42 -5.67 22.46
N SER A 103 25.68 -5.85 23.74
CA SER A 103 25.31 -4.89 24.79
C SER A 103 26.27 -3.71 24.87
N ASP A 104 27.44 -3.83 24.24
CA ASP A 104 28.48 -2.82 24.22
C ASP A 104 27.96 -1.51 23.56
N PRO A 105 28.05 -0.37 24.27
CA PRO A 105 27.65 0.94 23.75
C PRO A 105 28.30 1.32 22.42
N GLU A 106 29.54 0.90 22.15
CA GLU A 106 30.25 1.20 20.90
C GLU A 106 29.70 0.38 19.74
N MET A 107 29.41 -0.90 19.98
CA MET A 107 28.80 -1.79 18.99
C MET A 107 27.37 -1.34 18.67
N ARG A 108 26.61 -0.87 19.66
CA ARG A 108 25.29 -0.23 19.43
C ARG A 108 25.38 1.04 18.60
N LYS A 109 26.40 1.89 18.81
CA LYS A 109 26.65 3.06 17.96
C LYS A 109 27.00 2.62 16.53
N LYS A 110 27.87 1.63 16.38
CA LYS A 110 28.26 1.06 15.08
C LYS A 110 27.06 0.43 14.35
N MET A 111 26.19 -0.28 15.07
CA MET A 111 24.93 -0.83 14.54
C MET A 111 23.92 0.26 14.18
N LYS A 112 23.94 1.42 14.83
CA LYS A 112 23.11 2.55 14.41
C LYS A 112 23.64 3.21 13.13
N SER A 113 24.96 3.30 12.98
CA SER A 113 25.62 3.92 11.81
C SER A 113 25.76 3.01 10.59
N MET A 114 25.61 1.69 10.74
CA MET A 114 25.59 0.76 9.61
C MET A 114 24.38 1.00 8.70
N SER A 115 24.60 0.82 7.40
CA SER A 115 23.53 0.72 6.42
C SER A 115 22.67 -0.52 6.67
N LYS A 116 21.48 -0.58 6.06
CA LYS A 116 20.57 -1.71 6.24
C LYS A 116 21.14 -3.02 5.71
N GLU A 117 21.85 -2.98 4.59
CA GLU A 117 22.54 -4.16 4.02
C GLU A 117 23.63 -4.69 4.96
N GLU A 118 24.40 -3.80 5.59
CA GLU A 118 25.44 -4.20 6.54
C GLU A 118 24.85 -4.83 7.81
N LYS A 119 23.75 -4.27 8.34
CA LYS A 119 23.05 -4.88 9.50
C LYS A 119 22.53 -6.27 9.18
N MET A 120 22.02 -6.46 7.97
CA MET A 120 21.45 -7.74 7.53
C MET A 120 22.54 -8.78 7.24
N LYS A 121 23.65 -8.37 6.63
CA LYS A 121 24.83 -9.22 6.43
C LYS A 121 25.45 -9.65 7.76
N MET A 122 25.57 -8.72 8.71
CA MET A 122 26.04 -9.01 10.07
C MET A 122 25.11 -10.00 10.79
N ALA A 123 23.79 -9.84 10.69
CA ALA A 123 22.84 -10.78 11.27
C ALA A 123 22.98 -12.19 10.67
N MET A 124 23.25 -12.30 9.36
CA MET A 124 23.52 -13.58 8.70
C MET A 124 24.88 -14.20 9.10
N GLU A 125 25.92 -13.39 9.25
CA GLU A 125 27.23 -13.86 9.71
C GLU A 125 27.16 -14.36 11.16
N MET A 126 26.43 -13.67 12.02
CA MET A 126 26.17 -14.11 13.40
C MET A 126 25.38 -15.42 13.46
N MET A 127 24.41 -15.62 12.56
CA MET A 127 23.71 -16.91 12.45
C MET A 127 24.64 -18.04 11.99
N LYS A 128 25.62 -17.73 11.13
CA LYS A 128 26.61 -18.71 10.65
C LYS A 128 27.69 -19.03 11.69
N SER A 129 27.99 -18.12 12.61
CA SER A 129 29.05 -18.26 13.60
C SER A 129 28.60 -18.86 14.94
N MET A 130 27.34 -19.26 15.09
CA MET A 130 26.87 -19.93 16.31
C MET A 130 27.52 -21.32 16.46
N PRO A 131 28.17 -21.62 17.60
CA PRO A 131 28.76 -22.92 17.82
C PRO A 131 27.68 -24.01 17.91
N ALA A 132 27.89 -25.13 17.23
CA ALA A 132 26.98 -26.28 17.17
C ALA A 132 26.76 -27.02 18.51
N ASN A 133 27.42 -26.58 19.59
CA ASN A 133 27.37 -27.21 20.91
C ASN A 133 26.60 -26.34 21.90
N GLY A 134 25.27 -26.45 21.84
CA GLY A 134 24.35 -25.83 22.78
C GLY A 134 22.91 -26.09 22.35
N SER A 135 22.42 -27.31 22.61
CA SER A 135 21.20 -27.89 22.01
C SER A 135 21.37 -28.15 20.52
N ALA A 136 21.11 -29.37 20.05
CA ALA A 136 21.18 -29.72 18.63
C ALA A 136 20.42 -28.67 17.80
N VAL A 137 21.11 -28.00 16.87
CA VAL A 137 20.47 -27.12 15.87
C VAL A 137 19.49 -28.01 15.13
N GLN A 138 18.21 -27.94 15.53
CA GLN A 138 17.19 -28.80 14.98
C GLN A 138 16.94 -28.30 13.57
N MET A 139 17.49 -29.04 12.61
CA MET A 139 17.37 -28.75 11.19
C MET A 139 15.87 -28.59 10.84
N ASP A 140 15.51 -27.44 10.27
CA ASP A 140 14.14 -27.24 9.80
C ASP A 140 13.78 -28.32 8.77
N PRO A 141 12.56 -28.87 8.80
CA PRO A 141 12.17 -29.94 7.88
C PRO A 141 12.12 -29.44 6.43
N PRO A 142 12.19 -30.37 5.45
CA PRO A 142 12.33 -30.04 4.02
C PRO A 142 11.31 -29.01 3.49
N PRO A 143 10.02 -29.03 3.87
CA PRO A 143 9.05 -28.02 3.41
C PRO A 143 9.41 -26.60 3.85
N ILE A 144 9.90 -26.43 5.07
CA ILE A 144 10.28 -25.13 5.65
C ILE A 144 11.54 -24.59 4.97
N ARG A 145 12.53 -25.47 4.74
CA ARG A 145 13.74 -25.14 3.96
C ARG A 145 13.42 -24.74 2.54
N ALA A 146 12.52 -25.46 1.86
CA ALA A 146 12.14 -25.14 0.50
C ALA A 146 11.54 -23.73 0.37
N ALA A 147 10.73 -23.30 1.35
CA ALA A 147 10.17 -21.95 1.43
C ALA A 147 11.25 -20.89 1.73
N LEU A 148 12.16 -21.18 2.67
CA LEU A 148 13.32 -20.32 2.96
C LEU A 148 14.23 -20.12 1.75
N ASP A 149 14.56 -21.20 1.03
CA ASP A 149 15.41 -21.14 -0.15
C ASP A 149 14.75 -20.29 -1.25
N GLU A 150 13.43 -20.39 -1.40
CA GLU A 150 12.70 -19.56 -2.36
C GLU A 150 12.69 -18.08 -1.93
N TRP A 151 12.48 -17.82 -0.64
CA TRP A 151 12.61 -16.47 -0.11
C TRP A 151 14.02 -15.91 -0.27
N GLN A 152 15.06 -16.72 -0.08
CA GLN A 152 16.45 -16.30 -0.27
C GLN A 152 16.73 -15.93 -1.73
N LYS A 153 16.16 -16.65 -2.70
CA LYS A 153 16.23 -16.24 -4.12
C LYS A 153 15.55 -14.89 -4.33
N ILE A 154 14.36 -14.71 -3.76
CA ILE A 154 13.63 -13.44 -3.85
C ILE A 154 14.48 -12.31 -3.24
N TYR A 155 15.06 -12.56 -2.08
CA TYR A 155 15.89 -11.61 -1.35
C TYR A 155 17.21 -11.30 -2.08
N ASN A 156 17.82 -12.26 -2.76
CA ASN A 156 19.06 -12.00 -3.48
C ASN A 156 18.89 -10.99 -4.64
N ASP A 157 17.67 -10.77 -5.12
CA ASP A 157 17.40 -9.72 -6.11
C ASP A 157 16.89 -8.41 -5.48
N THR A 158 16.90 -8.27 -4.14
CA THR A 158 16.33 -7.09 -3.44
C THR A 158 16.96 -5.77 -3.89
N GLN A 159 18.22 -5.77 -4.32
CA GLN A 159 18.87 -4.54 -4.81
C GLN A 159 18.22 -4.02 -6.11
N ASN A 160 17.84 -4.92 -7.01
CA ASN A 160 17.08 -4.57 -8.21
C ASN A 160 15.66 -4.10 -7.85
N GLU A 161 15.07 -4.68 -6.80
CA GLU A 161 13.76 -4.27 -6.29
C GLU A 161 13.79 -2.89 -5.62
N PHE A 162 14.88 -2.56 -4.92
CA PHE A 162 15.05 -1.24 -4.34
C PHE A 162 15.08 -0.17 -5.44
N GLN A 163 15.91 -0.34 -6.47
CA GLN A 163 15.96 0.58 -7.60
C GLN A 163 14.61 0.69 -8.33
N ARG A 164 13.93 -0.44 -8.53
CA ARG A 164 12.58 -0.44 -9.12
C ARG A 164 11.56 0.28 -8.26
N SER A 165 11.59 0.12 -6.94
CA SER A 165 10.66 0.80 -6.04
C SER A 165 10.87 2.31 -6.03
N VAL A 166 12.11 2.79 -6.11
CA VAL A 166 12.42 4.21 -6.28
C VAL A 166 11.87 4.75 -7.61
N ALA A 167 12.07 4.02 -8.71
CA ALA A 167 11.55 4.44 -10.02
C ALA A 167 10.01 4.50 -10.02
N LEU A 168 9.34 3.49 -9.47
CA LEU A 168 7.88 3.46 -9.33
C LEU A 168 7.37 4.61 -8.45
N GLN A 169 8.09 4.95 -7.38
CA GLN A 169 7.73 6.07 -6.52
C GLN A 169 7.84 7.41 -7.25
N GLN A 170 8.91 7.61 -8.03
CA GLN A 170 9.09 8.83 -8.83
C GLN A 170 7.97 8.98 -9.88
N GLU A 171 7.60 7.89 -10.55
CA GLU A 171 6.46 7.89 -11.47
C GLU A 171 5.14 8.23 -10.76
N GLU A 172 4.94 7.76 -9.52
CA GLU A 172 3.73 8.09 -8.75
C GLU A 172 3.66 9.56 -8.36
N ILE A 173 4.79 10.13 -7.94
CA ILE A 173 4.91 11.56 -7.64
C ILE A 173 4.58 12.37 -8.89
N LYS A 174 5.22 12.03 -10.02
CA LYS A 174 4.99 12.71 -11.30
C LYS A 174 3.52 12.63 -11.73
N LEU A 175 2.92 11.44 -11.64
CA LEU A 175 1.51 11.24 -11.96
C LEU A 175 0.59 12.08 -11.06
N ALA A 176 0.89 12.18 -9.77
CA ALA A 176 0.13 12.99 -8.82
C ALA A 176 0.28 14.50 -9.12
N GLU A 177 1.48 14.95 -9.46
CA GLU A 177 1.74 16.34 -9.86
C GLU A 177 1.02 16.70 -11.18
N GLU A 178 1.13 15.86 -12.22
CA GLU A 178 0.41 16.05 -13.48
C GLU A 178 -1.11 16.13 -13.28
N TYR A 179 -1.64 15.32 -12.37
CA TYR A 179 -3.06 15.34 -12.02
C TYR A 179 -3.47 16.64 -11.32
N GLN A 180 -2.71 17.04 -10.29
CA GLN A 180 -3.00 18.26 -9.53
C GLN A 180 -2.87 19.51 -10.40
N ASN A 181 -1.80 19.60 -11.19
CA ASN A 181 -1.56 20.72 -12.10
C ASN A 181 -2.67 20.80 -13.15
N GLY A 182 -3.05 19.67 -13.76
CA GLY A 182 -4.14 19.66 -14.74
C GLY A 182 -5.47 20.16 -14.17
N HIS A 183 -5.80 19.82 -12.92
CA HIS A 183 -7.00 20.37 -12.27
C HIS A 183 -6.86 21.85 -11.90
N ALA A 184 -5.68 22.30 -11.47
CA ALA A 184 -5.42 23.71 -11.21
C ALA A 184 -5.55 24.56 -12.49
N ASP A 185 -5.04 24.06 -13.61
CA ASP A 185 -5.14 24.72 -14.92
C ASP A 185 -6.59 24.84 -15.38
N ILE A 186 -7.42 23.81 -15.16
CA ILE A 186 -8.85 23.84 -15.46
C ILE A 186 -9.57 24.88 -14.58
N ALA A 187 -9.27 24.93 -13.28
CA ALA A 187 -9.86 25.92 -12.37
C ALA A 187 -9.46 27.36 -12.73
N LYS A 188 -8.21 27.56 -13.15
CA LYS A 188 -7.73 28.85 -13.67
C LYS A 188 -8.48 29.24 -14.94
N TRP A 189 -8.61 28.31 -15.89
CA TRP A 189 -9.37 28.51 -17.12
C TRP A 189 -10.83 28.87 -16.84
N GLU A 190 -11.49 28.18 -15.91
CA GLU A 190 -12.88 28.48 -15.51
C GLU A 190 -13.02 29.93 -15.03
N THR A 191 -12.11 30.37 -14.16
CA THR A 191 -12.09 31.73 -13.62
C THR A 191 -11.89 32.78 -14.73
N GLU A 192 -10.96 32.51 -15.65
CA GLU A 192 -10.70 33.38 -16.80
C GLU A 192 -11.92 33.47 -17.74
N GLU A 193 -12.60 32.35 -18.01
CA GLU A 193 -13.80 32.33 -18.85
C GLU A 193 -14.98 33.05 -18.20
N ILE A 194 -15.20 32.86 -16.88
CA ILE A 194 -16.24 33.58 -16.14
C ILE A 194 -16.00 35.09 -16.18
N THR A 195 -14.74 35.54 -16.09
CA THR A 195 -14.38 36.96 -16.10
C THR A 195 -14.69 37.64 -17.44
N LYS A 196 -14.69 36.88 -18.54
CA LYS A 196 -15.04 37.37 -19.90
C LYS A 196 -16.55 37.50 -20.11
N LEU A 197 -17.38 36.96 -19.22
CA LEU A 197 -18.82 36.96 -19.40
C LEU A 197 -19.41 38.37 -19.26
N PRO A 198 -20.47 38.68 -20.04
CA PRO A 198 -21.22 39.92 -19.85
C PRO A 198 -21.75 40.01 -18.42
N ARG A 199 -21.66 41.20 -17.83
CA ARG A 199 -22.21 41.46 -16.51
C ARG A 199 -23.64 41.99 -16.61
N ILE A 200 -24.51 41.49 -15.76
CA ILE A 200 -25.88 41.97 -15.59
C ILE A 200 -25.90 42.85 -14.34
N SER A 201 -26.52 44.02 -14.43
CA SER A 201 -26.71 44.89 -13.26
C SER A 201 -28.01 44.51 -12.56
N SER A 202 -27.94 44.23 -11.27
CA SER A 202 -29.09 44.01 -10.39
C SER A 202 -28.93 44.95 -9.19
N GLY A 203 -29.59 46.12 -9.24
CA GLY A 203 -29.40 47.17 -8.24
C GLY A 203 -27.96 47.76 -8.29
N GLU A 204 -27.34 47.93 -7.12
CA GLU A 204 -25.97 48.47 -6.98
C GLU A 204 -24.85 47.46 -7.29
N MET A 205 -25.18 46.19 -7.53
CA MET A 205 -24.18 45.15 -7.82
C MET A 205 -24.24 44.70 -9.28
N SER A 206 -23.05 44.57 -9.88
CA SER A 206 -22.84 44.03 -11.22
C SER A 206 -22.15 42.67 -11.11
N ALA A 207 -22.84 41.62 -11.55
CA ALA A 207 -22.34 40.25 -11.52
C ALA A 207 -22.39 39.62 -12.92
N PRO A 208 -21.52 38.65 -13.24
CA PRO A 208 -21.64 37.86 -14.47
C PRO A 208 -23.01 37.18 -14.57
N ASP A 209 -23.54 37.08 -15.79
CA ASP A 209 -24.80 36.35 -16.08
C ASP A 209 -24.81 34.93 -15.48
N PRO A 210 -25.68 34.64 -14.49
CA PRO A 210 -25.69 33.36 -13.77
C PRO A 210 -25.90 32.14 -14.67
N ALA A 211 -26.69 32.27 -15.74
CA ALA A 211 -26.92 31.19 -16.69
C ALA A 211 -25.63 30.86 -17.46
N LYS A 212 -24.88 31.90 -17.86
CA LYS A 212 -23.60 31.73 -18.56
C LYS A 212 -22.51 31.21 -17.63
N VAL A 213 -22.47 31.67 -16.38
CA VAL A 213 -21.57 31.12 -15.35
C VAL A 213 -21.82 29.62 -15.18
N LYS A 214 -23.08 29.20 -15.03
CA LYS A 214 -23.44 27.78 -14.93
C LYS A 214 -22.95 26.97 -16.13
N MET A 215 -23.09 27.49 -17.36
CA MET A 215 -22.57 26.81 -18.56
C MET A 215 -21.05 26.66 -18.55
N VAL A 216 -20.29 27.67 -18.11
CA VAL A 216 -18.83 27.58 -17.99
C VAL A 216 -18.44 26.55 -16.93
N ARG A 217 -19.13 26.54 -15.77
CA ARG A 217 -18.93 25.56 -14.70
C ARG A 217 -19.20 24.12 -15.16
N LEU A 218 -20.25 23.90 -15.96
CA LEU A 218 -20.51 22.58 -16.55
C LEU A 218 -19.38 22.12 -17.48
N LYS A 219 -18.89 23.01 -18.36
CA LYS A 219 -17.73 22.72 -19.22
C LYS A 219 -16.45 22.46 -18.43
N SER A 220 -16.24 23.19 -17.33
CA SER A 220 -15.13 22.96 -16.40
C SER A 220 -15.24 21.56 -15.79
N ALA A 221 -16.42 21.20 -15.29
CA ALA A 221 -16.66 19.88 -14.73
C ALA A 221 -16.39 18.74 -15.74
N ASP A 222 -16.79 18.90 -17.01
CA ASP A 222 -16.48 17.94 -18.08
C ASP A 222 -14.96 17.81 -18.32
N LYS A 223 -14.22 18.92 -18.26
CA LYS A 223 -12.74 18.90 -18.34
C LYS A 223 -12.12 18.19 -17.13
N HIS A 224 -12.63 18.43 -15.93
CA HIS A 224 -12.18 17.74 -14.71
C HIS A 224 -12.43 16.23 -14.81
N ILE A 225 -13.60 15.80 -15.30
CA ILE A 225 -13.90 14.38 -15.56
C ILE A 225 -12.91 13.79 -16.56
N THR A 226 -12.64 14.48 -17.67
CA THR A 226 -11.68 14.03 -18.68
C THR A 226 -10.26 13.85 -18.10
N GLN A 227 -9.82 14.81 -17.28
CA GLN A 227 -8.51 14.72 -16.61
C GLN A 227 -8.45 13.56 -15.59
N ALA A 228 -9.55 13.30 -14.88
CA ALA A 228 -9.66 12.17 -13.98
C ALA A 228 -9.64 10.83 -14.71
N ASP A 229 -10.36 10.70 -15.82
CA ASP A 229 -10.37 9.50 -16.64
C ASP A 229 -8.99 9.20 -17.25
N LYS A 230 -8.25 10.24 -17.65
CA LYS A 230 -6.86 10.10 -18.10
C LYS A 230 -5.97 9.49 -17.00
N ARG A 231 -6.07 9.98 -15.76
CA ARG A 231 -5.32 9.43 -14.62
C ARG A 231 -5.76 8.00 -14.29
N LEU A 232 -7.05 7.70 -14.38
CA LEU A 232 -7.57 6.36 -14.11
C LEU A 232 -6.93 5.30 -15.01
N GLU A 233 -6.77 5.57 -16.31
CA GLU A 233 -6.11 4.64 -17.23
C GLU A 233 -4.65 4.34 -16.85
N GLN A 234 -3.94 5.36 -16.38
CA GLN A 234 -2.57 5.20 -15.89
C GLN A 234 -2.52 4.39 -14.58
N ILE A 235 -3.41 4.67 -13.63
CA ILE A 235 -3.52 3.90 -12.38
C ILE A 235 -3.87 2.44 -12.66
N LYS A 236 -4.84 2.18 -13.55
CA LYS A 236 -5.29 0.84 -13.93
C LYS A 236 -4.13 0.01 -14.48
N THR A 237 -3.36 0.59 -15.40
CA THR A 237 -2.19 -0.08 -16.00
C THR A 237 -1.12 -0.38 -14.95
N ARG A 238 -0.83 0.57 -14.06
CA ARG A 238 0.19 0.41 -13.00
C ARG A 238 -0.22 -0.65 -11.98
N LEU A 239 -1.46 -0.60 -11.49
CA LEU A 239 -1.96 -1.58 -10.52
C LEU A 239 -1.98 -2.99 -11.11
N ARG A 240 -2.45 -3.17 -12.36
CA ARG A 240 -2.38 -4.47 -13.03
C ARG A 240 -0.93 -4.98 -13.12
N THR A 241 0.00 -4.12 -13.57
CA THR A 241 1.42 -4.48 -13.67
C THR A 241 2.02 -4.86 -12.32
N ALA A 242 1.67 -4.13 -11.26
CA ALA A 242 2.13 -4.40 -9.90
C ALA A 242 1.56 -5.71 -9.34
N THR A 243 0.27 -5.97 -9.58
CA THR A 243 -0.39 -7.23 -9.23
C THR A 243 0.22 -8.42 -9.98
N ASP A 244 0.37 -8.33 -11.30
CA ASP A 244 0.96 -9.39 -12.11
C ASP A 244 2.41 -9.69 -11.68
N TYR A 245 3.17 -8.63 -11.37
CA TYR A 245 4.52 -8.77 -10.84
C TYR A 245 4.51 -9.48 -9.47
N ALA A 246 3.68 -9.03 -8.53
CA ALA A 246 3.59 -9.62 -7.21
C ALA A 246 3.20 -11.11 -7.29
N LYS A 247 2.18 -11.44 -8.09
CA LYS A 247 1.75 -12.83 -8.31
C LYS A 247 2.90 -13.66 -8.90
N LYS A 248 3.53 -13.20 -9.98
CA LYS A 248 4.65 -13.91 -10.60
C LYS A 248 5.81 -14.14 -9.64
N ARG A 249 6.12 -13.13 -8.81
CA ARG A 249 7.26 -13.15 -7.89
C ARG A 249 7.02 -14.04 -6.68
N TYR A 250 5.85 -13.94 -6.06
CA TYR A 250 5.60 -14.50 -4.73
C TYR A 250 4.80 -15.81 -4.75
N SER A 251 4.18 -16.21 -5.86
CA SER A 251 3.34 -17.43 -5.90
C SER A 251 4.10 -18.72 -5.57
N VAL A 252 5.35 -18.86 -6.02
CA VAL A 252 6.15 -20.05 -5.70
C VAL A 252 6.51 -20.08 -4.21
N PHE A 253 6.87 -18.92 -3.65
CA PHE A 253 7.12 -18.76 -2.23
C PHE A 253 5.86 -19.10 -1.41
N TYR A 254 4.69 -18.54 -1.74
CA TYR A 254 3.45 -18.79 -0.99
C TYR A 254 2.99 -20.24 -1.04
N ARG A 255 3.08 -20.88 -2.20
CA ARG A 255 2.76 -22.31 -2.34
C ARG A 255 3.65 -23.18 -1.45
N LYS A 256 4.94 -22.87 -1.38
CA LYS A 256 5.88 -23.55 -0.48
C LYS A 256 5.62 -23.17 0.99
N LEU A 257 5.22 -21.93 1.23
CA LEU A 257 4.86 -21.42 2.55
C LEU A 257 3.68 -22.23 3.11
N ILE A 258 2.57 -22.26 2.41
CA ILE A 258 1.34 -22.97 2.83
C ILE A 258 1.57 -24.47 3.02
N ALA A 259 2.42 -25.08 2.18
CA ALA A 259 2.75 -26.50 2.27
C ALA A 259 3.59 -26.86 3.52
N ALA A 260 4.18 -25.88 4.19
CA ALA A 260 4.97 -26.09 5.40
C ALA A 260 4.12 -25.92 6.67
N ASP A 261 4.26 -26.84 7.62
CA ASP A 261 3.54 -26.78 8.89
C ASP A 261 4.31 -26.00 9.98
N TYR A 262 4.42 -24.68 9.80
CA TYR A 262 5.25 -23.85 10.69
C TYR A 262 4.91 -23.88 12.18
N ALA A 263 3.66 -24.22 12.52
CA ALA A 263 3.19 -24.31 13.90
C ALA A 263 3.69 -25.59 14.60
N LEU A 264 3.90 -26.67 13.85
CA LEU A 264 4.31 -27.98 14.38
C LEU A 264 5.79 -28.29 14.12
N ASP A 265 6.39 -27.73 13.06
CA ASP A 265 7.60 -28.30 12.46
C ASP A 265 8.89 -27.47 12.57
N SER A 266 8.82 -26.16 12.81
CA SER A 266 10.04 -25.36 13.03
C SER A 266 10.26 -25.13 14.52
N LYS A 267 11.41 -25.55 15.04
CA LYS A 267 11.92 -25.08 16.33
C LYS A 267 12.92 -23.92 16.20
N ASN A 268 13.19 -23.50 14.96
CA ASN A 268 14.15 -22.44 14.67
C ASN A 268 13.47 -21.07 14.64
N PHE A 269 13.72 -20.29 15.68
CA PHE A 269 13.21 -18.93 15.84
C PHE A 269 13.55 -18.01 14.65
N SER A 270 14.79 -18.10 14.17
CA SER A 270 15.30 -17.25 13.08
C SER A 270 14.55 -17.51 11.77
N THR A 271 14.31 -18.78 11.47
CA THR A 271 13.52 -19.22 10.30
C THR A 271 12.09 -18.69 10.36
N LYS A 272 11.41 -18.85 11.51
CA LYS A 272 10.05 -18.32 11.71
C LYS A 272 10.00 -16.82 11.47
N LYS A 273 10.95 -16.08 12.05
CA LYS A 273 11.03 -14.62 11.91
C LYS A 273 11.18 -14.20 10.44
N ILE A 274 12.11 -14.82 9.71
CA ILE A 274 12.37 -14.48 8.30
C ILE A 274 11.12 -14.70 7.43
N LEU A 275 10.47 -15.85 7.59
CA LEU A 275 9.26 -16.18 6.82
C LEU A 275 8.07 -15.30 7.21
N SER A 276 7.95 -14.95 8.49
CA SER A 276 6.95 -14.02 9.00
C SER A 276 7.14 -12.60 8.45
N ASP A 277 8.38 -12.09 8.49
CA ASP A 277 8.73 -10.77 7.94
C ASP A 277 8.46 -10.72 6.43
N ALA A 278 8.78 -11.80 5.70
CA ALA A 278 8.48 -11.96 4.28
C ALA A 278 6.97 -11.88 3.99
N GLN A 279 6.17 -12.62 4.77
CA GLN A 279 4.71 -12.62 4.64
C GLN A 279 4.12 -11.23 4.89
N MET A 280 4.63 -10.52 5.91
CA MET A 280 4.18 -9.16 6.24
C MET A 280 4.58 -8.11 5.21
N LEU A 281 5.73 -8.28 4.54
CA LEU A 281 6.10 -7.40 3.43
C LEU A 281 5.08 -7.51 2.28
N ILE A 282 4.69 -8.73 1.94
CA ILE A 282 3.75 -9.00 0.85
C ILE A 282 2.33 -8.54 1.23
N TYR A 283 1.93 -8.74 2.48
CA TYR A 283 0.67 -8.22 3.03
C TYR A 283 0.58 -6.69 2.95
N LYS A 284 1.64 -5.99 3.35
CA LYS A 284 1.69 -4.53 3.28
C LYS A 284 1.58 -4.02 1.84
N ASN A 285 2.25 -4.68 0.89
CA ASN A 285 2.13 -4.35 -0.52
C ASN A 285 0.68 -4.52 -1.02
N LEU A 286 0.02 -5.61 -0.65
CA LEU A 286 -1.39 -5.84 -0.99
C LEU A 286 -2.30 -4.72 -0.43
N ILE A 287 -2.13 -4.34 0.85
CA ILE A 287 -2.91 -3.22 1.44
C ILE A 287 -2.73 -1.95 0.62
N THR A 288 -1.48 -1.59 0.27
CA THR A 288 -1.21 -0.40 -0.53
C THR A 288 -1.92 -0.44 -1.88
N GLN A 289 -1.93 -1.58 -2.58
CA GLN A 289 -2.64 -1.72 -3.85
C GLN A 289 -4.17 -1.62 -3.69
N VAL A 290 -4.72 -2.21 -2.63
CA VAL A 290 -6.14 -2.10 -2.28
C VAL A 290 -6.53 -0.65 -2.01
N GLU A 291 -5.73 0.09 -1.23
CA GLU A 291 -5.95 1.51 -0.95
C GLU A 291 -5.81 2.38 -2.21
N GLN A 292 -4.82 2.12 -3.06
CA GLN A 292 -4.67 2.84 -4.34
C GLN A 292 -5.91 2.63 -5.24
N SER A 293 -6.43 1.40 -5.31
CA SER A 293 -7.66 1.13 -6.05
C SER A 293 -8.87 1.84 -5.43
N ARG A 294 -9.04 1.77 -4.09
CA ARG A 294 -10.11 2.47 -3.37
C ARG A 294 -10.08 3.98 -3.63
N ASN A 295 -8.91 4.59 -3.55
CA ASN A 295 -8.73 6.02 -3.81
C ASN A 295 -9.08 6.37 -5.26
N ALA A 296 -8.78 5.48 -6.23
CA ALA A 296 -9.16 5.69 -7.63
C ALA A 296 -10.69 5.72 -7.79
N TRP A 297 -11.43 4.85 -7.10
CA TRP A 297 -12.90 4.89 -7.06
C TRP A 297 -13.43 6.20 -6.48
N GLU A 298 -12.95 6.61 -5.31
CA GLU A 298 -13.49 7.78 -4.62
C GLU A 298 -13.11 9.12 -5.29
N GLU A 299 -11.86 9.27 -5.71
CA GLU A 299 -11.38 10.51 -6.33
C GLU A 299 -12.04 10.79 -7.69
N SER A 300 -12.21 9.76 -8.53
CA SER A 300 -12.83 9.93 -9.85
C SER A 300 -14.33 10.21 -9.75
N ALA A 301 -15.02 9.61 -8.78
CA ALA A 301 -16.44 9.86 -8.55
C ALA A 301 -16.74 11.32 -8.17
N LYS A 302 -15.83 12.01 -7.46
CA LYS A 302 -16.02 13.41 -7.02
C LYS A 302 -16.35 14.36 -8.17
N TRP A 303 -15.72 14.18 -9.34
CA TRP A 303 -15.92 15.08 -10.47
C TRP A 303 -17.29 14.90 -11.14
N GLN A 304 -17.81 13.67 -11.16
CA GLN A 304 -19.19 13.42 -11.60
C GLN A 304 -20.22 13.97 -10.61
N ILE A 305 -19.94 13.88 -9.31
CA ILE A 305 -20.78 14.51 -8.27
C ILE A 305 -20.82 16.02 -8.50
N ASN A 306 -19.65 16.66 -8.65
CA ASN A 306 -19.57 18.11 -8.90
C ASN A 306 -20.41 18.53 -10.11
N ARG A 307 -20.27 17.80 -11.23
CA ARG A 307 -21.05 18.05 -12.44
C ARG A 307 -22.56 17.95 -12.16
N THR A 308 -23.00 16.87 -11.51
CA THR A 308 -24.42 16.66 -11.17
C THR A 308 -24.95 17.71 -10.20
N THR A 309 -24.13 18.18 -9.27
CA THR A 309 -24.48 19.29 -8.36
C THR A 309 -24.73 20.56 -9.16
N ILE A 310 -23.81 20.94 -10.06
CA ILE A 310 -23.97 22.13 -10.91
C ILE A 310 -25.24 22.01 -11.76
N GLU A 311 -25.55 20.83 -12.31
CA GLU A 311 -26.78 20.63 -13.10
C GLU A 311 -28.05 20.95 -12.31
N LYS A 312 -28.09 20.58 -11.03
CA LYS A 312 -29.23 20.80 -10.12
C LYS A 312 -29.33 22.21 -9.56
N GLU A 313 -28.28 23.04 -9.66
CA GLU A 313 -28.32 24.42 -9.19
C GLU A 313 -29.40 25.22 -9.94
N LYS A 314 -30.25 25.94 -9.19
CA LYS A 314 -31.21 26.87 -9.81
C LYS A 314 -30.45 28.08 -10.35
N VAL A 315 -30.89 28.57 -11.51
CA VAL A 315 -30.40 29.83 -12.07
C VAL A 315 -31.37 30.90 -11.58
N GLU A 316 -30.94 31.70 -10.61
CA GLU A 316 -31.68 32.82 -10.05
C GLU A 316 -31.08 34.15 -10.53
#